data_AF-A0A928H6Z0-F1
#
_entry.id   AF-A0A928H6Z0-F1
#
_cell.length_a   1.000
_cell.length_b   1.000
_cell.length_c   1.000
_cell.angle_alpha   90.00
_cell.angle_beta   90.00
_cell.angle_gamma   90.00
#
_symmetry.space_group_name_H-M   'P 1'
#
loop_
_entity.id
_entity.type
_entity.pdbx_description
1 polymer ?
#
loop_
_entity_poly.entity_id
_entity_poly.type
_entity_poly.pdbx_seq_one_letter_code
_entity_poly.pdbx_strand_id
1 'polypeptide(L)'
;MTRGRLSVLSRSKGGGVFYHLQYRKDTKLHQKYVSRDEAPAYERATESYRNFMRLVDDFVEEMSERGIREIKKEVMEAKRKVKASKREDG
;
A
#
# COMPACT_ATOMS: atom_id res chain seq x y z
N MET A 1 13.67 -2.14 -11.65
CA MET A 1 12.84 -1.38 -12.63
C MET A 1 11.79 -0.60 -11.86
N THR A 2 11.91 0.73 -11.81
CA THR A 2 10.94 1.63 -11.15
C THR A 2 9.60 1.62 -11.88
N ARG A 3 8.55 1.07 -11.25
CA ARG A 3 7.16 1.14 -11.72
C ARG A 3 6.75 2.62 -11.88
N GLY A 4 6.21 2.98 -13.05
CA GLY A 4 5.50 4.25 -13.26
C GLY A 4 6.35 5.48 -13.55
N ARG A 5 7.61 5.35 -13.97
CA ARG A 5 8.40 6.51 -14.42
C ARG A 5 7.99 6.88 -15.84
N LEU A 6 7.38 8.04 -16.03
CA LEU A 6 7.06 8.60 -17.35
C LEU A 6 8.37 8.80 -18.12
N SER A 7 8.56 8.05 -19.21
CA SER A 7 9.64 8.31 -20.15
C SER A 7 9.11 9.21 -21.26
N VAL A 8 9.81 10.33 -21.50
CA VAL A 8 9.49 11.25 -22.58
C VAL A 8 9.80 10.54 -23.90
N LEU A 9 8.78 10.32 -24.72
CA LEU A 9 8.94 9.71 -26.04
C LEU A 9 8.35 10.68 -27.06
N SER A 10 9.27 11.46 -27.63
CA SER A 10 9.24 12.26 -28.87
C SER A 10 7.98 13.05 -29.27
N ARG A 11 8.24 14.19 -29.90
CA ARG A 11 7.25 15.01 -30.60
C ARG A 11 6.50 14.17 -31.62
N SER A 12 5.17 14.12 -31.51
CA SER A 12 4.30 13.65 -32.58
C SER A 12 4.54 14.47 -33.87
N LYS A 13 4.27 13.90 -35.06
CA LYS A 13 4.39 14.60 -36.36
C LYS A 13 3.62 15.93 -36.45
N GLY A 14 2.73 16.22 -35.48
CA GLY A 14 2.00 17.49 -35.31
C GLY A 14 2.47 18.39 -34.15
N GLY A 15 3.64 18.15 -33.55
CA GLY A 15 4.25 19.06 -32.56
C GLY A 15 3.82 18.88 -31.10
N GLY A 16 2.85 18.02 -30.81
CA GLY A 16 2.41 17.71 -29.44
C GLY A 16 3.45 16.90 -28.65
N VAL A 17 3.70 17.29 -27.39
CA VAL A 17 4.52 16.54 -26.42
C VAL A 17 3.61 15.56 -25.67
N PHE A 18 3.96 14.28 -25.73
CA PHE A 18 3.27 13.21 -24.99
C PHE A 18 4.27 12.47 -24.11
N TYR A 19 3.80 11.99 -22.97
CA TYR A 19 4.54 11.10 -22.10
C TYR A 19 4.06 9.67 -22.32
N HIS A 20 5.00 8.74 -22.46
CA HIS A 20 4.68 7.33 -22.65
C HIS A 20 4.74 6.62 -21.31
N LEU A 21 3.58 6.13 -20.87
CA LEU A 21 3.45 5.33 -19.67
C LEU A 21 3.39 3.86 -20.07
N GLN A 22 4.43 3.10 -19.72
CA GLN A 22 4.44 1.66 -19.84
C GLN A 22 4.47 1.03 -18.46
N TYR A 23 3.55 0.10 -18.21
CA TYR A 23 3.55 -0.70 -16.99
C TYR A 23 3.08 -2.11 -17.27
N ARG A 24 3.62 -3.07 -16.53
CA ARG A 24 3.11 -4.44 -16.53
C ARG A 24 2.06 -4.59 -15.42
N LYS A 25 0.92 -5.15 -15.78
CA LYS A 25 -0.09 -5.66 -14.84
C LYS A 25 -0.23 -7.15 -15.15
N ASP A 26 0.04 -7.97 -14.15
CA ASP A 26 0.15 -9.42 -14.30
C ASP A 26 1.18 -9.79 -15.39
N THR A 27 0.75 -10.56 -16.40
CA THR A 27 1.57 -10.94 -17.57
C THR A 27 1.46 -9.95 -18.73
N LYS A 28 0.56 -8.97 -18.66
CA LYS A 28 0.25 -8.07 -19.77
C LYS A 28 0.99 -6.74 -19.64
N LEU A 29 1.59 -6.31 -20.76
CA LEU A 29 2.15 -4.97 -20.88
C LEU A 29 1.04 -4.00 -21.28
N HIS A 30 0.82 -2.98 -20.47
CA HIS A 30 -0.09 -1.89 -20.76
C HIS A 30 0.72 -0.67 -21.19
N GLN A 31 0.24 0.00 -22.24
CA GLN A 31 0.81 1.22 -22.77
C GLN A 31 -0.28 2.28 -22.78
N LYS A 32 0.03 3.47 -22.26
CA LYS A 32 -0.87 4.62 -22.28
C LYS A 32 -0.07 5.86 -22.67
N TYR A 33 -0.66 6.68 -23.52
CA TYR A 33 -0.14 8.01 -23.83
C TYR A 33 -0.82 9.02 -22.91
N VAL A 34 -0.02 9.86 -22.28
CA VAL A 34 -0.48 10.95 -21.42
C VAL A 34 -0.09 12.24 -22.11
N SER A 35 -1.05 13.13 -22.36
CA SER A 35 -0.73 14.44 -22.92
C SER A 35 0.04 15.30 -21.91
N ARG A 36 0.76 16.31 -22.38
CA ARG A 36 1.50 17.22 -21.48
C ARG A 36 0.59 17.90 -20.46
N ASP A 37 -0.63 18.25 -20.86
CA ASP A 37 -1.58 18.96 -19.99
C ASP A 37 -2.14 18.05 -18.89
N GLU A 38 -2.19 16.74 -19.14
CA GLU A 38 -2.64 15.73 -18.18
C GLU A 38 -1.52 15.23 -17.26
N ALA A 39 -0.25 15.45 -17.60
CA ALA A 39 0.89 14.94 -16.84
C ALA A 39 0.90 15.42 -15.37
N PRO A 40 0.67 16.71 -15.04
CA PRO A 40 0.61 17.15 -13.65
C PRO A 40 -0.56 16.56 -12.85
N ALA A 41 -1.67 16.24 -13.50
CA ALA A 41 -2.80 15.58 -12.86
C ALA A 41 -2.47 14.11 -12.57
N TYR A 42 -1.81 13.43 -13.52
CA TYR A 42 -1.35 12.06 -13.35
C TYR A 42 -0.31 11.92 -12.23
N GLU A 43 0.66 12.85 -12.15
CA GLU A 43 1.68 12.86 -11.11
C GLU A 43 1.05 13.02 -9.72
N ARG A 44 0.16 14.00 -9.55
CA ARG A 44 -0.59 14.20 -8.30
C ARG A 44 -1.42 12.99 -7.91
N ALA A 45 -2.15 12.39 -8.86
CA ALA A 45 -2.94 11.19 -8.60
C ALA A 45 -2.04 10.02 -8.15
N THR A 46 -0.87 9.86 -8.78
CA THR A 46 0.09 8.81 -8.43
C THR A 46 0.67 9.02 -7.02
N GLU A 47 1.00 10.25 -6.66
CA GLU A 47 1.50 10.59 -5.33
C GLU A 47 0.44 10.39 -4.25
N SER A 48 -0.78 10.87 -4.48
CA SER A 48 -1.91 10.64 -3.57
C SER A 48 -2.19 9.16 -3.37
N TYR A 49 -2.13 8.36 -4.44
CA TYR A 49 -2.30 6.91 -4.35
C TYR A 49 -1.20 6.24 -3.52
N ARG A 50 0.07 6.66 -3.69
CA ARG A 50 1.18 6.16 -2.86
C ARG A 50 1.00 6.51 -1.39
N ASN A 51 0.59 7.74 -1.10
CA ASN A 51 0.33 8.16 0.28
C ASN A 51 -0.82 7.38 0.90
N PHE A 52 -1.90 7.13 0.14
CA PHE A 52 -3.00 6.30 0.60
C PHE A 52 -2.55 4.87 0.93
N MET A 53 -1.77 4.23 0.06
CA MET A 53 -1.26 2.88 0.31
C MET A 53 -0.41 2.83 1.58
N ARG A 54 0.45 3.83 1.82
CA ARG A 54 1.23 3.91 3.06
C ARG A 54 0.33 4.01 4.30
N LEU A 55 -0.70 4.86 4.26
CA LEU A 55 -1.63 4.98 5.38
C LEU A 55 -2.40 3.69 5.65
N VAL A 56 -2.73 2.93 4.60
CA VAL A 56 -3.36 1.61 4.73
C VAL A 56 -2.39 0.62 5.39
N ASP A 57 -1.12 0.59 4.97
CA ASP A 57 -0.10 -0.26 5.57
C ASP A 57 0.11 0.06 7.07
N ASP A 58 0.25 1.35 7.41
CA ASP A 58 0.38 1.84 8.79
C ASP A 58 -0.83 1.41 9.65
N PHE A 59 -2.04 1.53 9.10
CA PHE A 59 -3.27 1.12 9.80
C PHE A 59 -3.31 -0.39 10.04
N VAL A 60 -2.93 -1.20 9.06
CA VAL A 60 -2.88 -2.67 9.20
C VAL A 60 -1.88 -3.06 10.28
N GLU A 61 -0.71 -2.40 10.34
CA GLU A 61 0.29 -2.62 11.37
C GLU A 61 -0.27 -2.28 12.77
N GLU A 62 -0.88 -1.10 12.94
CA GLU A 62 -1.46 -0.68 14.22
C GLU A 62 -2.54 -1.67 14.72
N MET A 63 -3.45 -2.08 13.83
CA MET A 63 -4.51 -3.02 14.16
C MET A 63 -3.95 -4.41 14.51
N SER A 64 -2.90 -4.85 13.81
CA SER A 64 -2.21 -6.11 14.09
C SER A 64 -1.55 -6.08 15.48
N GLU A 65 -0.83 -5.01 15.80
CA GLU A 65 -0.21 -4.83 17.12
C GLU A 65 -1.23 -4.78 18.26
N ARG A 66 -2.35 -4.11 18.03
CA ARG A 66 -3.46 -4.07 18.98
C ARG A 66 -4.02 -5.48 19.21
N GLY A 67 -4.29 -6.23 18.15
CA GLY A 67 -4.75 -7.62 18.25
C GLY A 67 -3.77 -8.50 19.03
N ILE A 68 -2.47 -8.39 18.76
CA ILE A 68 -1.43 -9.13 19.51
C ILE A 68 -1.45 -8.77 21.01
N ARG A 69 -1.64 -7.49 21.35
CA ARG A 69 -1.71 -7.05 22.75
C ARG A 69 -2.95 -7.61 23.47
N GLU A 70 -4.10 -7.60 22.80
CA GLU A 70 -5.35 -8.14 23.34
C GLU A 70 -5.24 -9.65 23.57
N ILE A 71 -4.75 -10.41 22.60
CA ILE A 71 -4.50 -11.87 22.75
C ILE A 71 -3.55 -12.15 23.91
N LYS A 72 -2.44 -11.41 24.02
CA LYS A 72 -1.49 -11.58 25.14
C LYS A 72 -2.15 -11.32 26.49
N LYS A 73 -3.04 -10.33 26.58
CA LYS A 73 -3.78 -10.01 27.81
C LYS A 73 -4.70 -11.16 28.19
N GLU A 74 -5.49 -11.68 27.25
CA GLU A 74 -6.38 -12.83 27.48
C GLU A 74 -5.63 -14.07 27.92
N VAL A 75 -4.50 -14.39 27.28
CA VAL A 75 -3.64 -15.53 27.66
C VAL A 75 -3.12 -15.38 29.09
N MET A 76 -2.72 -14.17 29.50
CA MET A 76 -2.25 -13.91 30.86
C MET A 76 -3.36 -14.05 31.89
N GLU A 77 -4.57 -13.57 31.58
CA GLU A 77 -5.75 -13.73 32.44
C GLU A 77 -6.15 -15.20 32.57
N ALA A 78 -6.17 -15.96 31.47
CA ALA A 78 -6.43 -17.40 31.47
C ALA A 78 -5.40 -18.16 32.33
N LYS A 79 -4.11 -17.86 32.18
CA LYS A 79 -3.04 -18.45 33.01
C LYS A 79 -3.22 -18.14 34.50
N ARG A 80 -3.65 -16.93 34.85
CA ARG A 80 -3.93 -16.55 36.25
C ARG A 80 -5.09 -17.35 36.83
N LYS A 81 -6.19 -17.51 36.08
CA LYS A 81 -7.35 -18.31 36.50
C LYS A 81 -6.98 -19.77 36.74
N VAL A 82 -6.22 -20.38 35.82
CA VAL A 82 -5.74 -21.78 35.97
C VAL A 82 -4.82 -21.96 37.19
N LYS A 83 -4.00 -20.95 37.51
CA LYS A 83 -3.13 -20.99 38.69
C LYS A 83 -3.91 -20.82 40.00
N ALA A 84 -4.99 -20.04 39.99
CA ALA A 84 -5.85 -19.85 41.14
C ALA A 84 -6.63 -21.12 41.48
N SER A 85 -7.24 -21.79 40.49
CA SER A 85 -7.98 -23.03 40.73
C SER A 85 -7.11 -24.16 41.29
N LYS A 86 -5.85 -24.28 40.82
CA LYS A 86 -4.89 -25.26 41.37
C LYS A 86 -4.47 -25.04 42.82
N ARG A 87 -4.73 -23.87 43.41
CA ARG A 87 -4.41 -23.57 44.82
C ARG A 87 -5.57 -23.81 45.78
N GLU A 88 -6.79 -23.98 45.26
CA GLU A 88 -7.97 -24.26 46.08
C GLU A 88 -8.21 -25.77 46.26
N ASP A 89 -7.65 -26.60 45.36
CA ASP A 89 -7.79 -28.06 45.36
C ASP A 89 -6.65 -28.83 46.06
N GLY A 90 -5.72 -28.15 46.75
CA GLY A 90 -4.57 -28.79 47.42
C GLY A 90 -4.26 -28.19 48.78
#